data_AF-A0A257VM10-F1
#
_entry.id   AF-A0A257VM10-F1
#
_cell.length_a   1.000
_cell.length_b   1.000
_cell.length_c   1.000
_cell.angle_alpha   90.00
_cell.angle_beta   90.00
_cell.angle_gamma   90.00
#
_symmetry.space_group_name_H-M   'P 1'
#
loop_
_entity.id
_entity.type
_entity.pdbx_description
1 polymer ?
#
loop_
_entity_poly.entity_id
_entity_poly.type
_entity_poly.pdbx_seq_one_letter_code
_entity_poly.pdbx_strand_id
1 'polypeptide(L)'
;MSNIVSSELSLDEMLGEIVGLTVQVTDCDACLVYLFEKEAGEIVLCASQVPHAHELGNLRLKMGEGITGWVAEHKSVVALSSNAAQDKRFKRFRALVEDTYDA
;
A
#
# COMPACT_ATOMS: atom_id res chain seq x y z
N MET A 1 27.63 13.51 25.98
CA MET A 1 27.09 14.35 24.89
C MET A 1 26.25 13.43 24.02
N SER A 2 24.93 13.58 24.08
CA SER A 2 24.01 12.76 23.30
C SER A 2 24.04 13.24 21.85
N ASN A 3 24.57 12.40 20.95
CA ASN A 3 24.37 12.60 19.53
C ASN A 3 22.94 12.14 19.20
N ILE A 4 21.99 13.08 19.21
CA ILE A 4 20.75 12.89 18.46
C ILE A 4 21.15 13.12 17.01
N VAL A 5 21.53 12.04 16.33
CA VAL A 5 21.50 11.99 14.87
C VAL A 5 20.02 11.91 14.53
N SER A 6 19.41 13.06 14.21
CA SER A 6 18.19 13.03 13.40
C SER A 6 18.62 12.46 12.05
N SER A 7 18.50 11.14 11.88
CA SER A 7 18.60 10.54 10.56
C SER A 7 17.43 11.13 9.76
N GLU A 8 17.71 12.05 8.85
CA GLU A 8 16.77 12.40 7.79
C GLU A 8 16.67 11.18 6.88
N LEU A 9 15.90 10.18 7.31
CA LEU A 9 15.57 9.03 6.48
C LEU A 9 14.92 9.56 5.21
N SER A 10 15.36 9.05 4.07
CA SER A 10 14.65 9.27 2.81
C SER A 10 13.21 8.76 2.93
N LEU A 11 12.31 9.30 2.12
CA LEU A 11 10.92 8.87 2.13
C LEU A 11 10.80 7.35 1.93
N ASP A 12 11.60 6.80 1.02
CA ASP A 12 11.60 5.36 0.73
C ASP A 12 12.02 4.52 1.94
N GLU A 13 13.05 4.96 2.69
CA GLU A 13 13.48 4.29 3.92
C GLU A 13 12.39 4.35 4.99
N MET A 14 11.75 5.51 5.19
CA MET A 14 10.66 5.65 6.16
C MET A 14 9.47 4.75 5.82
N LEU A 15 9.06 4.72 4.55
CA LEU A 15 7.96 3.86 4.12
C LEU A 15 8.31 2.38 4.26
N GLY A 16 9.56 2.00 4.00
CA GLY A 16 10.07 0.65 4.24
C GLY A 16 9.99 0.24 5.71
N GLU A 17 10.40 1.13 6.63
CA GLU A 17 10.28 0.88 8.08
C GLU A 17 8.82 0.75 8.52
N ILE A 18 7.93 1.61 8.01
CA ILE A 18 6.48 1.56 8.31
C ILE A 18 5.89 0.22 7.88
N VAL A 19 6.20 -0.24 6.67
CA VAL A 19 5.76 -1.55 6.17
C VAL A 19 6.29 -2.67 7.08
N GLY A 20 7.59 -2.65 7.39
CA GLY A 20 8.22 -3.66 8.24
C GLY A 20 7.58 -3.75 9.63
N LEU A 21 7.36 -2.61 10.29
CA LEU A 21 6.71 -2.53 11.60
C LEU A 21 5.24 -2.97 11.54
N THR A 22 4.49 -2.55 10.51
CA THR A 22 3.08 -2.92 10.35
C THR A 22 2.94 -4.42 10.26
N VAL A 23 3.74 -5.05 9.39
CA VAL A 23 3.77 -6.51 9.21
C VAL A 23 4.09 -7.23 10.52
N GLN A 24 5.11 -6.78 11.25
CA GLN A 24 5.50 -7.40 12.52
C GLN A 24 4.40 -7.32 13.58
N VAL A 25 3.63 -6.24 13.60
CA VAL A 25 2.57 -6.02 14.59
C VAL A 25 1.27 -6.72 14.20
N THR A 26 0.96 -6.82 12.91
CA THR A 26 -0.29 -7.41 12.41
C THR A 26 -0.17 -8.88 12.03
N ASP A 27 1.05 -9.40 11.89
CA ASP A 27 1.36 -10.75 11.40
C ASP A 27 0.68 -11.06 10.05
N CYS A 28 0.65 -10.06 9.15
CA CYS A 28 0.00 -10.20 7.84
C CYS A 28 0.96 -10.74 6.78
N ASP A 29 0.42 -11.48 5.81
CA ASP A 29 1.17 -12.03 4.68
C ASP A 29 1.65 -10.97 3.68
N ALA A 30 0.96 -9.83 3.62
CA ALA A 30 1.26 -8.74 2.70
C ALA A 30 0.84 -7.38 3.26
N CYS A 31 1.68 -6.37 3.05
CA CYS A 31 1.39 -4.98 3.37
C CYS A 31 1.87 -4.08 2.23
N LEU A 32 0.99 -3.17 1.77
CA LEU A 32 1.23 -2.24 0.69
C LEU A 32 0.93 -0.82 1.17
N VAL A 33 1.80 0.13 0.84
CA VAL A 33 1.62 1.56 1.14
C VAL A 33 1.59 2.35 -0.14
N TYR A 34 0.53 3.15 -0.28
CA TYR A 34 0.31 4.01 -1.43
C TYR A 34 0.35 5.48 -1.05
N LEU A 35 0.92 6.32 -1.90
CA LEU A 35 0.91 7.77 -1.76
C LEU A 35 0.09 8.42 -2.88
N PHE A 36 -0.54 9.54 -2.57
CA PHE A 36 -1.29 10.32 -3.55
C PHE A 36 -0.40 11.35 -4.26
N GLU A 37 -0.26 11.22 -5.58
CA GLU A 37 0.44 12.15 -6.44
C GLU A 37 -0.53 13.23 -6.95
N LYS A 38 -0.45 14.42 -6.35
CA LYS A 38 -1.41 15.50 -6.59
C LYS A 38 -1.45 16.01 -8.04
N GLU A 39 -0.31 16.00 -8.72
CA GLU A 39 -0.19 16.54 -10.09
C GLU A 39 -0.89 15.64 -11.11
N ALA A 40 -0.74 14.32 -10.98
CA ALA A 40 -1.43 13.35 -11.83
C ALA A 40 -2.86 13.05 -11.37
N GLY A 41 -3.18 13.29 -10.08
CA GLY A 41 -4.44 12.89 -9.49
C GLY A 41 -4.55 11.37 -9.29
N GLU A 42 -3.41 10.71 -9.06
CA GLU A 42 -3.29 9.25 -8.99
C GLU A 42 -2.71 8.80 -7.64
N ILE A 43 -2.99 7.55 -7.30
CA ILE A 43 -2.50 6.86 -6.10
C ILE A 43 -1.44 5.87 -6.56
N VAL A 44 -0.23 5.96 -6.02
CA VAL A 44 0.96 5.24 -6.48
C VAL A 44 1.43 4.28 -5.40
N LEU A 45 1.74 3.04 -5.75
CA LEU A 45 2.36 2.09 -4.82
C LEU A 45 3.80 2.55 -4.54
N CYS A 46 4.13 2.84 -3.29
CA CYS A 46 5.45 3.38 -2.92
C CYS A 46 6.25 2.45 -2.01
N ALA A 47 5.60 1.56 -1.25
CA ALA A 47 6.29 0.54 -0.49
C ALA A 47 5.46 -0.74 -0.37
N SER A 48 6.13 -1.87 -0.22
CA SER A 48 5.53 -3.21 -0.10
C SER A 48 6.42 -4.13 0.73
N GLN A 49 5.81 -5.06 1.47
CA GLN A 49 6.52 -6.14 2.15
C GLN A 49 7.06 -7.19 1.16
N VAL A 50 6.26 -7.53 0.15
CA VAL A 50 6.58 -8.54 -0.88
C VAL A 50 7.47 -7.88 -1.93
N PRO A 51 8.44 -8.62 -2.53
CA PRO A 51 9.33 -8.08 -3.56
C PRO A 51 8.56 -7.67 -4.83
N HIS A 52 8.07 -6.43 -4.81
CA HIS A 52 7.44 -5.72 -5.93
C HIS A 52 8.34 -4.63 -6.46
N ALA A 53 9.66 -4.85 -6.47
CA ALA A 53 10.64 -3.82 -6.82
C ALA A 53 10.35 -3.16 -8.18
N HIS A 54 9.73 -3.89 -9.12
CA HIS A 54 9.31 -3.36 -10.42
C HIS A 54 8.00 -2.57 -10.40
N GLU A 55 7.14 -2.76 -9.41
CA GLU A 55 5.82 -2.10 -9.33
C GLU A 55 5.84 -0.86 -8.42
N LEU A 56 6.85 -0.74 -7.54
CA LEU A 56 7.07 0.48 -6.77
C LEU A 56 7.28 1.68 -7.71
N GLY A 57 6.47 2.73 -7.54
CA GLY A 57 6.43 3.93 -8.40
C GLY A 57 5.70 3.76 -9.74
N ASN A 58 5.44 2.52 -10.17
CA ASN A 58 4.86 2.19 -11.48
C ASN A 58 3.38 1.80 -11.40
N LEU A 59 2.97 1.09 -10.33
CA LEU A 59 1.58 0.75 -10.12
C LEU A 59 0.80 1.99 -9.67
N ARG A 60 -0.14 2.41 -10.52
CA ARG A 60 -0.94 3.62 -10.37
C ARG A 60 -2.43 3.29 -10.42
N LEU A 61 -3.20 3.95 -9.57
CA LEU A 61 -4.65 3.83 -9.48
C LEU A 61 -5.30 5.22 -9.50
N LYS A 62 -6.48 5.33 -10.09
CA LYS A 62 -7.32 6.53 -9.94
C LYS A 62 -8.04 6.52 -8.60
N MET A 63 -8.48 7.70 -8.17
CA MET A 63 -9.49 7.80 -7.11
C MET A 63 -10.74 6.99 -7.49
N GLY A 64 -11.32 6.27 -6.53
CA GLY A 64 -12.45 5.37 -6.73
C GLY A 64 -12.11 4.02 -7.38
N GLU A 65 -10.87 3.82 -7.84
CA GLU A 65 -10.47 2.59 -8.53
C GLU A 65 -10.01 1.49 -7.56
N GLY A 66 -10.69 0.34 -7.59
CA GLY A 66 -10.40 -0.72 -6.64
C GLY A 66 -10.85 -0.35 -5.22
N ILE A 67 -10.61 -1.25 -4.26
CA ILE A 67 -10.87 -0.96 -2.84
C ILE A 67 -9.95 0.18 -2.37
N THR A 68 -8.66 0.14 -2.74
CA THR A 68 -7.67 1.17 -2.39
C THR A 68 -8.08 2.55 -2.89
N GLY A 69 -8.45 2.69 -4.17
CA GLY A 69 -8.89 3.96 -4.72
C GLY A 69 -10.22 4.43 -4.12
N TRP A 70 -11.14 3.51 -3.81
CA TRP A 70 -12.38 3.84 -3.12
C TRP A 70 -12.13 4.41 -1.72
N VAL A 71 -11.24 3.80 -0.93
CA VAL A 71 -10.84 4.28 0.40
C VAL A 71 -10.22 5.67 0.31
N ALA A 72 -9.32 5.88 -0.66
CA ALA A 72 -8.68 7.18 -0.87
C ALA A 72 -9.70 8.29 -1.24
N GLU A 73 -10.69 7.97 -2.06
CA GLU A 73 -11.76 8.89 -2.45
C GLU A 73 -12.70 9.22 -1.28
N HIS A 74 -13.12 8.21 -0.51
CA HIS A 74 -14.14 8.34 0.53
C HIS A 74 -13.56 8.62 1.93
N LYS A 75 -12.24 8.58 2.09
CA LYS A 75 -11.51 8.77 3.37
C LYS A 75 -12.07 7.91 4.50
N SER A 76 -12.43 6.67 4.17
CA SER A 76 -13.14 5.75 5.05
C SER A 76 -12.43 4.41 5.10
N VAL A 77 -12.26 3.86 6.29
CA VAL A 77 -11.63 2.54 6.51
C VAL A 77 -12.54 1.44 5.96
N VAL A 78 -11.93 0.45 5.30
CA VAL A 78 -12.58 -0.77 4.85
C VAL A 78 -11.84 -1.96 5.45
N ALA A 79 -12.57 -2.82 6.15
CA ALA A 79 -12.08 -4.11 6.62
C ALA A 79 -13.00 -5.19 6.04
N LEU A 80 -12.42 -6.09 5.24
CA LEU A 80 -13.12 -7.24 4.68
C LEU A 80 -12.69 -8.47 5.46
N SER A 81 -13.64 -9.21 6.01
CA SER A 81 -13.35 -10.37 6.85
C SER A 81 -12.90 -11.60 6.04
N SER A 82 -13.27 -11.66 4.76
CA SER A 82 -12.86 -12.71 3.82
C SER A 82 -13.26 -12.36 2.39
N ASN A 83 -12.72 -13.09 1.42
CA ASN A 83 -13.08 -13.11 0.01
C ASN A 83 -13.16 -11.71 -0.62
N ALA A 84 -12.08 -10.94 -0.56
CA ALA A 84 -12.02 -9.60 -1.14
C ALA A 84 -12.49 -9.57 -2.61
N ALA A 85 -12.23 -10.64 -3.38
CA ALA A 85 -12.67 -10.78 -4.78
C ALA A 85 -14.21 -10.73 -4.99
N GLN A 86 -15.01 -10.93 -3.95
CA GLN A 86 -16.47 -10.79 -4.02
C GLN A 86 -16.95 -9.36 -3.74
N ASP A 87 -16.10 -8.49 -3.19
CA ASP A 87 -16.45 -7.08 -3.04
C ASP A 87 -16.56 -6.43 -4.42
N LYS A 88 -17.66 -5.73 -4.68
CA LYS A 88 -17.93 -5.08 -5.99
C LYS A 88 -16.87 -4.03 -6.37
N ARG A 89 -16.15 -3.50 -5.38
CA ARG A 89 -15.07 -2.54 -5.56
C ARG A 89 -13.74 -3.24 -5.83
N PHE A 90 -13.65 -4.55 -5.67
CA PHE A 90 -12.40 -5.28 -5.91
C PHE A 90 -11.95 -5.12 -7.35
N LYS A 91 -10.68 -4.78 -7.51
CA LYS A 91 -10.02 -4.74 -8.80
C LYS A 91 -8.75 -5.57 -8.69
N ARG A 92 -8.59 -6.51 -9.61
CA ARG A 92 -7.39 -7.34 -9.71
C ARG A 92 -6.30 -6.62 -10.50
N PHE A 93 -5.11 -6.56 -9.93
CA PHE A 93 -3.89 -6.09 -10.56
C PHE A 93 -3.00 -7.29 -10.82
N ARG A 94 -2.78 -7.65 -12.09
CA ARG A 94 -1.96 -8.84 -12.45
C ARG A 94 -0.52 -8.76 -11.94
N ALA A 95 -0.06 -7.55 -11.67
CA ALA A 95 1.24 -7.23 -11.11
C ALA A 95 1.36 -7.56 -9.61
N LEU A 96 0.24 -7.60 -8.88
CA LEU A 96 0.20 -7.94 -7.47
C LEU A 96 -0.13 -9.43 -7.34
N VAL A 97 0.86 -10.22 -6.92
CA VAL A 97 0.69 -11.66 -6.69
C VAL A 97 -0.29 -11.91 -5.53
N GLU A 98 -0.45 -10.93 -4.64
CA GLU A 98 -1.28 -11.02 -3.45
C GLU A 98 -2.77 -10.93 -3.76
N ASP A 99 -3.15 -10.38 -4.92
CA ASP A 99 -4.51 -10.47 -5.44
C ASP A 99 -4.88 -11.92 -5.87
N THR A 100 -4.00 -12.89 -5.61
CA THR A 100 -4.29 -14.33 -5.70
C THR A 100 -4.48 -15.00 -4.35
N TYR A 101 -4.19 -14.34 -3.23
CA TYR A 101 -4.52 -14.84 -1.90
C TYR A 101 -6.02 -14.65 -1.63
N ASP A 102 -6.69 -15.72 -1.20
CA ASP A 102 -8.03 -15.65 -0.64
C ASP A 102 -7.87 -15.42 0.88
N ALA A 103 -8.29 -14.24 1.36
CA ALA A 103 -8.49 -13.99 2.79
C ALA A 103 -9.78 -14.65 3.29
#